data_AF-A0AAD7JAF3-F1
#
_entry.id   AF-A0AAD7JAF3-F1
#
_cell.length_a   1.000
_cell.length_b   1.000
_cell.length_c   1.000
_cell.angle_alpha   90.00
_cell.angle_beta   90.00
_cell.angle_gamma   90.00
#
_symmetry.space_group_name_H-M   'P 1'
#
loop_
_entity.id
_entity.type
_entity.pdbx_description
1 polymer ?
#
loop_
_entity_poly.entity_id
_entity_poly.type
_entity_poly.pdbx_seq_one_letter_code
_entity_poly.pdbx_strand_id
1 'polypeptide(L)' 'ITAFVMDNATNNDTLVEEFGSICKERNIRFSTTDARMRCMPHTIHLSALKVIEISGVIGYV' A
#
# COMPACT_ATOMS: atom_id res chain seq x y z
N ILE A 1 -1.70 1.86 -17.14
CA ILE A 1 -1.42 1.34 -15.79
C ILE A 1 -2.73 1.37 -15.03
N THR A 2 -3.13 0.25 -14.42
CA THR A 2 -4.41 0.15 -13.69
C THR A 2 -4.23 0.16 -12.17
N ALA A 3 -3.05 -0.28 -11.67
CA ALA A 3 -2.72 -0.24 -10.25
C ALA A 3 -1.20 -0.21 -10.04
N PHE A 4 -0.79 0.29 -8.88
CA PHE A 4 0.55 0.21 -8.31
C PHE A 4 0.48 -0.63 -7.03
N VAL A 5 1.23 -1.73 -6.98
CA VAL A 5 1.38 -2.56 -5.78
C VAL A 5 2.76 -2.28 -5.20
N MET A 6 2.81 -1.59 -4.07
CA MET A 6 4.04 -1.20 -3.38
C MET A 6 4.02 -1.68 -1.93
N ASP A 7 5.13 -1.53 -1.22
CA ASP A 7 5.11 -1.76 0.23
C ASP A 7 4.11 -0.81 0.92
N ASN A 8 3.76 -1.14 2.16
CA ASN A 8 2.65 -0.51 2.87
C ASN A 8 3.03 0.83 3.55
N ALA A 9 4.22 1.37 3.27
CA ALA A 9 4.60 2.70 3.75
C ALA A 9 3.72 3.78 3.11
N THR A 10 3.27 4.74 3.92
CA THR A 10 2.36 5.81 3.49
C THR A 10 3.02 6.79 2.53
N ASN A 11 4.34 6.93 2.55
CA ASN A 11 5.09 7.77 1.61
C ASN A 11 5.08 7.22 0.17
N ASN A 12 4.80 5.93 -0.03
CA ASN A 12 4.62 5.37 -1.37
C ASN A 12 3.34 5.88 -2.05
N ASP A 13 2.38 6.43 -1.29
CA ASP A 13 1.17 7.02 -1.83
C ASP A 13 1.48 8.21 -2.73
N THR A 14 2.54 8.97 -2.41
CA THR A 14 3.00 10.13 -3.19
C THR A 14 3.28 9.76 -4.64
N LEU A 15 3.81 8.56 -4.92
CA LEU A 15 4.04 8.13 -6.31
C LEU A 15 2.73 8.03 -7.10
N VAL A 16 1.68 7.46 -6.49
CA VAL A 16 0.38 7.28 -7.14
C VAL A 16 -0.33 8.63 -7.31
N GLU A 17 -0.18 9.52 -6.33
CA GLU A 17 -0.71 10.89 -6.38
C GLU A 17 -0.08 11.71 -7.51
N GLU A 18 1.26 11.73 -7.60
CA GLU A 18 1.98 12.41 -8.67
C GLU A 18 1.66 11.83 -10.06
N PHE A 19 1.56 10.51 -10.16
CA PHE A 19 1.11 9.87 -11.40
C PHE A 19 -0.31 10.31 -11.78
N GLY A 20 -1.21 10.43 -10.80
CA GLY A 20 -2.56 10.95 -10.99
C GLY A 20 -2.58 12.39 -11.49
N SER A 21 -1.71 13.25 -10.95
CA SER A 21 -1.53 14.64 -11.42
C SER A 21 -1.11 14.68 -12.90
N ILE A 22 -0.13 13.87 -13.31
CA ILE A 22 0.31 13.77 -14.70
C ILE A 22 -0.82 13.26 -15.61
N CYS A 23 -1.59 12.26 -15.17
CA CYS A 23 -2.75 11.78 -15.92
C CYS A 23 -3.81 12.86 -16.10
N LYS A 24 -4.09 13.64 -15.05
CA LYS A 24 -5.04 14.76 -15.09
C LYS A 24 -4.61 15.82 -16.09
N GLU A 25 -3.34 16.22 -16.09
CA GLU A 25 -2.78 17.17 -17.07
C GLU A 25 -2.93 16.70 -18.52
N ARG A 26 -2.86 15.39 -18.74
CA ARG A 26 -2.98 14.76 -20.07
C ARG A 26 -4.41 14.36 -20.44
N ASN A 27 -5.41 14.72 -19.64
CA ASN A 27 -6.81 14.28 -19.81
C ASN A 27 -6.98 12.76 -19.88
N ILE A 28 -6.13 12.02 -19.15
CA ILE A 28 -6.22 10.56 -19.01
C ILE A 28 -7.04 10.25 -17.76
N ARG A 29 -8.13 9.50 -17.92
CA ARG A 29 -8.95 9.04 -16.79
C ARG A 29 -8.14 8.07 -15.93
N PHE A 30 -7.85 8.46 -14.70
CA PHE A 30 -7.11 7.65 -13.73
C PHE A 30 -7.67 7.91 -12.32
N SER A 31 -7.88 6.84 -11.55
CA SER A 31 -8.34 6.91 -10.16
C SER A 31 -7.18 6.56 -9.25
N THR A 32 -6.64 7.56 -8.54
CA THR A 32 -5.54 7.34 -7.58
C THR A 32 -5.97 6.42 -6.44
N THR A 33 -7.23 6.53 -6.01
CA THR A 33 -7.81 5.68 -4.96
C THR A 33 -7.85 4.21 -5.37
N ASP A 34 -8.32 3.90 -6.59
CA ASP A 34 -8.45 2.52 -7.06
C ASP A 34 -7.10 1.92 -7.46
N ALA A 35 -6.18 2.77 -7.93
CA ALA A 35 -4.86 2.32 -8.36
C ALA A 35 -3.86 2.15 -7.21
N ARG A 36 -4.12 2.70 -6.02
CA ARG A 36 -3.26 2.57 -4.83
C ARG A 36 -3.51 1.24 -4.12
N MET A 37 -2.75 0.22 -4.50
CA MET A 37 -2.80 -1.10 -3.86
C MET A 37 -1.67 -1.27 -2.84
N ARG A 38 -1.91 -2.14 -1.86
CA ARG A 38 -0.95 -2.50 -0.79
C ARG A 38 -0.37 -3.89 -1.04
N CYS A 39 0.86 -4.11 -0.61
CA CYS A 39 1.54 -5.41 -0.73
C CYS A 39 0.88 -6.43 0.21
N MET A 40 0.18 -7.42 -0.35
CA MET A 40 -0.50 -8.45 0.46
C MET A 40 0.45 -9.23 1.37
N PRO A 41 1.62 -9.71 0.92
CA PRO A 41 2.59 -10.37 1.82
C PRO A 41 2.96 -9.51 3.03
N HIS A 42 3.21 -8.21 2.85
CA HIS A 42 3.53 -7.31 3.95
C HIS A 42 2.35 -7.14 4.91
N THR A 43 1.13 -6.99 4.39
CA THR A 43 -0.08 -6.94 5.22
C THR A 43 -0.22 -8.20 6.08
N ILE A 44 -0.08 -9.38 5.48
CA ILE A 44 -0.18 -10.67 6.20
C ILE A 44 0.89 -10.77 7.29
N HIS A 45 2.14 -10.41 6.97
CA HIS A 45 3.23 -10.43 7.93
C HIS A 45 2.96 -9.50 9.13
N LEU A 46 2.56 -8.25 8.89
CA LEU A 46 2.23 -7.30 9.95
C LEU A 46 1.02 -7.75 10.79
N SER A 47 0.00 -8.32 10.14
CA SER A 47 -1.15 -8.91 10.86
C SER A 47 -0.72 -10.08 11.75
N ALA A 48 0.14 -10.97 11.26
CA ALA A 48 0.66 -12.10 12.05
C ALA A 48 1.45 -11.60 13.27
N LEU A 49 2.35 -10.62 13.09
CA LEU A 49 3.08 -10.00 14.20
C LEU A 49 2.13 -9.41 15.24
N LYS A 50 1.07 -8.71 14.82
CA LYS A 50 0.10 -8.12 15.74
C LYS A 50 -0.70 -9.18 16.51
N VAL A 51 -1.07 -10.28 15.86
CA VAL A 51 -1.74 -11.41 16.52
C VAL A 51 -0.83 -12.04 17.57
N ILE A 52 0.44 -12.27 17.23
CA ILE A 52 1.45 -12.82 18.15
C ILE A 52 1.61 -11.90 19.37
N GLU A 53 1.78 -10.59 19.15
CA GLU A 53 1.88 -9.58 20.21
C GLU A 53 0.69 -9.63 21.18
N ILE A 54 -0.54 -9.67 20.67
CA ILE A 54 -1.76 -9.69 21.48
C ILE A 54 -1.95 -11.03 22.21
N SER A 55 -1.52 -12.14 21.61
CA SER A 55 -1.64 -13.47 22.20
C SER A 55 -0.73 -13.71 23.42
N GLY A 56 0.21 -12.78 23.69
CA GLY A 56 1.17 -12.94 24.79
C GLY A 56 2.24 -14.01 24.51
N VAL A 57 2.26 -14.60 23.31
CA VAL A 57 3.36 -15.44 22.83
C VAL A 57 4.52 -14.50 22.48
N ILE A 58 5.18 -13.96 23.51
CA ILE A 58 6.45 -13.25 23.33
C ILE A 58 7.50 -14.33 23.08
N GLY A 59 7.73 -14.62 21.80
CA GLY A 59 8.72 -15.59 21.35
C GLY A 59 9.32 -15.15 20.03
N TYR A 60 10.36 -14.31 20.13
CA TYR A 60 11.36 -13.95 19.12
C TYR A 60 10.84 -13.54 17.73
N VAL A 61 10.93 -12.24 17.46
CA VAL A 61 11.31 -11.77 16.11
C VAL A 61 12.69 -12.31 15.79
#